data_AF-A0A3N7EMN4-F1
#
_entry.id   AF-A0A3N7EMN4-F1
#
_cell.length_a   1.000
_cell.length_b   1.000
_cell.length_c   1.000
_cell.angle_alpha   90.00
_cell.angle_beta   90.00
_cell.angle_gamma   90.00
#
_symmetry.space_group_name_H-M   'P 1'
#
loop_
_entity.id
_entity.type
_entity.pdbx_description
1 polymer ?
#
loop_
_entity_poly.entity_id
_entity_poly.type
_entity_poly.pdbx_seq_one_letter_code
_entity_poly.pdbx_strand_id
1 'polypeptide(L)'
;MDQCKREGFLQRIKDEEGEGCNIYGFLEVNKVAGNFHFAPGKSFQQSGVHVHDLLAFQKDSFNTSHKINRLAFGEYFPGVVNPLDGVQWTQETPSGMYQYFIKVVPTVYTDVSGHTIQSNQFSVTEHFRGADIGRLQSLPGVFFFYDLSPIKVTFTEEHVSFLHFLTNVCAIVGGVFTVSGILDSFIYHGQKAIKKKMEIGKFS
;
A
#
# COMPACT_ATOMS: atom_id res chain seq x y z
N MET A 1 -1.31 -33.91 31.38
CA MET A 1 -2.67 -33.60 30.91
C MET A 1 -3.61 -33.09 32.02
N ASP A 2 -3.28 -33.15 33.32
CA ASP A 2 -4.17 -32.67 34.40
C ASP A 2 -4.08 -31.17 34.74
N GLN A 3 -3.12 -30.45 34.15
CA GLN A 3 -2.96 -29.00 34.37
C GLN A 3 -3.87 -28.19 33.44
N CYS A 4 -4.00 -28.58 32.16
CA CYS A 4 -4.88 -27.91 31.19
C CYS A 4 -6.37 -28.06 31.49
N LYS A 5 -6.78 -29.20 32.10
CA LYS A 5 -8.16 -29.41 32.58
C LYS A 5 -8.48 -28.54 33.81
N ARG A 6 -7.51 -28.29 34.68
CA ARG A 6 -7.68 -27.46 35.89
C ARG A 6 -7.81 -25.97 35.60
N GLU A 7 -7.24 -25.48 34.49
CA GLU A 7 -7.28 -24.07 34.11
C GLU A 7 -8.49 -23.67 33.23
N GLY A 8 -9.37 -24.61 32.89
CA GLY A 8 -10.55 -24.36 32.04
C GLY A 8 -10.21 -23.91 30.61
N PHE A 9 -8.95 -24.07 30.16
CA PHE A 9 -8.47 -23.56 28.88
C PHE A 9 -9.20 -24.18 27.68
N LEU A 10 -9.43 -25.51 27.74
CA LEU A 10 -10.17 -26.23 26.70
C LEU A 10 -11.66 -25.85 26.66
N GLN A 11 -12.24 -25.40 27.78
CA GLN A 11 -13.63 -24.98 27.83
C GLN A 11 -13.78 -23.60 27.19
N ARG A 12 -12.90 -22.64 27.51
CA ARG A 12 -12.87 -21.32 26.85
C ARG A 12 -12.70 -21.39 25.34
N ILE A 13 -11.82 -22.26 24.85
CA ILE A 13 -11.64 -22.47 23.39
C ILE A 13 -12.93 -22.96 22.72
N LYS A 14 -13.71 -23.81 23.41
CA LYS A 14 -15.01 -24.27 22.89
C LYS A 14 -16.09 -23.20 22.99
N ASP A 15 -16.08 -22.39 24.03
CA ASP A 15 -17.05 -21.33 24.25
C ASP A 15 -16.84 -20.17 23.24
N GLU A 16 -15.61 -19.97 22.76
CA GLU A 16 -15.20 -18.98 21.75
C GLU A 16 -15.19 -19.57 20.30
N GLU A 17 -15.77 -20.75 20.09
CA GLU A 17 -15.80 -21.41 18.79
C GLU A 17 -16.65 -20.59 17.79
N GLY A 18 -16.03 -20.19 16.67
CA GLY A 18 -16.66 -19.34 15.65
C GLY A 18 -16.50 -17.83 15.89
N GLU A 19 -15.85 -17.42 16.98
CA GLU A 19 -15.49 -16.02 17.22
C GLU A 19 -14.23 -15.61 16.46
N GLY A 20 -14.11 -14.31 16.19
CA GLY A 20 -12.93 -13.69 15.58
C GLY A 20 -12.29 -12.68 16.52
N CYS A 21 -11.01 -12.37 16.30
CA CYS A 21 -10.29 -11.39 17.11
C CYS A 21 -10.11 -10.08 16.33
N ASN A 22 -10.36 -8.93 16.97
CA ASN A 22 -9.99 -7.61 16.44
C ASN A 22 -8.80 -7.08 17.22
N ILE A 23 -7.65 -6.96 16.55
CA ILE A 23 -6.38 -6.55 17.16
C ILE A 23 -6.01 -5.17 16.64
N TYR A 24 -5.74 -4.25 17.56
CA TYR A 24 -5.29 -2.89 17.27
C TYR A 24 -4.23 -2.46 18.27
N GLY A 25 -3.26 -1.66 17.84
CA GLY A 25 -2.20 -1.17 18.70
C GLY A 25 -0.97 -0.70 17.92
N PHE A 26 0.09 -0.42 18.66
CA PHE A 26 1.38 -0.03 18.13
C PHE A 26 2.45 -0.95 18.71
N LEU A 27 3.46 -1.27 17.91
CA LEU A 27 4.60 -2.08 18.32
C LEU A 27 5.88 -1.29 18.08
N GLU A 28 6.62 -1.04 19.15
CA GLU A 28 7.98 -0.50 19.05
C GLU A 28 8.96 -1.64 18.76
N VAL A 29 9.65 -1.55 17.63
CA VAL A 29 10.61 -2.55 17.19
C VAL A 29 11.97 -1.93 16.91
N ASN A 30 13.02 -2.74 17.06
CA ASN A 30 14.35 -2.37 16.59
C ASN A 30 14.34 -2.19 15.07
N LYS A 31 15.11 -1.22 14.58
CA LYS A 31 15.30 -0.96 13.14
C LYS A 31 16.25 -1.99 12.49
N VAL A 32 15.86 -3.26 12.55
CA VAL A 32 16.53 -4.41 11.94
C VAL A 32 15.49 -5.35 11.34
N ALA A 33 15.92 -6.28 10.49
CA ALA A 33 15.02 -7.31 9.97
C ALA A 33 14.40 -8.12 11.12
N GLY A 34 13.10 -8.37 11.04
CA GLY A 34 12.34 -9.04 12.10
C GLY A 34 11.04 -9.64 11.60
N ASN A 35 10.27 -10.20 12.52
CA ASN A 35 8.94 -10.69 12.24
C ASN A 35 8.02 -10.56 13.45
N PHE A 36 6.73 -10.38 13.17
CA PHE A 36 5.65 -10.59 14.13
C PHE A 36 4.60 -11.48 13.48
N HIS A 37 3.87 -12.24 14.28
CA HIS A 37 2.92 -13.22 13.77
C HIS A 37 1.78 -13.48 14.73
N PHE A 38 0.65 -13.89 14.17
CA PHE A 38 -0.53 -14.33 14.88
C PHE A 38 -0.73 -15.82 14.60
N ALA A 39 -0.65 -16.63 15.65
CA ALA A 39 -0.83 -18.07 15.57
C ALA A 39 -1.59 -18.58 16.80
N PRO A 40 -2.30 -19.71 16.71
CA PRO A 40 -3.01 -20.28 17.84
C PRO A 40 -2.04 -20.85 18.89
N GLY A 41 -2.47 -20.87 20.14
CA GLY A 41 -1.73 -21.44 21.27
C GLY A 41 -1.25 -20.38 22.27
N LYS A 42 -0.89 -20.83 23.48
CA LYS A 42 -0.23 -19.96 24.45
C LYS A 42 1.16 -19.62 23.91
N SER A 43 1.45 -18.32 23.83
CA SER A 43 2.77 -17.81 23.51
C SER A 43 3.69 -17.98 24.72
N PHE A 44 4.85 -18.60 24.52
CA PHE A 44 5.90 -18.68 25.53
C PHE A 44 7.20 -18.14 24.95
N GLN A 45 7.85 -17.25 25.71
CA GLN A 45 9.16 -16.71 25.38
C GLN A 45 10.21 -17.57 26.07
N GLN A 46 10.92 -18.41 25.32
CA GLN A 46 12.03 -19.21 25.84
C GLN A 46 13.30 -18.85 25.07
N SER A 47 14.34 -18.40 25.79
CA SER A 47 15.65 -18.04 25.24
C SER A 47 15.61 -17.01 24.09
N GLY A 48 14.72 -16.01 24.18
CA GLY A 48 14.60 -14.95 23.15
C GLY A 48 13.85 -15.37 21.88
N VAL A 49 13.28 -16.58 21.85
CA VAL A 49 12.47 -17.10 20.73
C VAL A 49 11.01 -17.21 21.17
N HIS A 50 10.09 -16.77 20.30
CA HIS A 50 8.65 -16.87 20.53
C HIS A 50 8.14 -18.23 20.03
N VAL A 51 7.74 -19.12 20.94
CA VAL A 51 7.26 -20.47 20.62
C VAL A 51 5.79 -20.60 21.03
N HIS A 52 4.99 -21.27 20.21
CA HIS A 52 3.59 -21.58 20.52
C HIS A 52 3.48 -23.06 20.90
N ASP A 53 2.69 -23.36 21.95
CA ASP A 53 2.30 -24.73 22.28
C ASP A 53 1.08 -25.14 21.43
N LEU A 54 1.32 -25.92 20.36
CA LEU A 54 0.30 -26.37 19.40
C LEU A 54 -0.32 -27.72 19.74
N LEU A 55 0.02 -28.35 20.87
CA LEU A 55 -0.49 -29.68 21.21
C LEU A 55 -2.02 -29.73 21.33
N ALA A 56 -2.67 -28.59 21.59
CA ALA A 56 -4.13 -28.47 21.64
C ALA A 56 -4.81 -28.27 20.27
N PHE A 57 -4.07 -27.87 19.22
CA PHE A 57 -4.59 -27.54 17.89
C PHE A 57 -4.14 -28.54 16.81
N GLN A 58 -3.48 -29.63 17.22
CA GLN A 58 -2.87 -30.59 16.32
C GLN A 58 -3.89 -31.47 15.54
N LYS A 59 -5.18 -31.43 15.94
CA LYS A 59 -6.25 -32.26 15.36
C LYS A 59 -7.32 -31.50 14.59
N ASP A 60 -7.46 -30.19 14.79
CA ASP A 60 -8.53 -29.38 14.20
C ASP A 60 -7.96 -28.31 13.26
N SER A 61 -8.65 -28.07 12.14
CA SER A 61 -8.28 -27.03 11.17
C SER A 61 -8.43 -25.65 11.78
N PHE A 62 -7.35 -24.88 11.90
CA PHE A 62 -7.40 -23.49 12.36
C PHE A 62 -7.70 -22.55 11.19
N ASN A 63 -8.67 -21.66 11.38
CA ASN A 63 -9.05 -20.66 10.39
C ASN A 63 -8.09 -19.47 10.43
N THR A 64 -7.31 -19.28 9.36
CA THR A 64 -6.38 -18.15 9.21
C THR A 64 -6.92 -17.01 8.34
N SER A 65 -8.22 -17.04 8.00
CA SER A 65 -8.89 -15.93 7.32
C SER A 65 -8.79 -14.66 8.14
N HIS A 66 -8.44 -13.55 7.51
CA HIS A 66 -8.22 -12.30 8.21
C HIS A 66 -8.44 -11.09 7.30
N LYS A 67 -8.65 -9.93 7.94
CA LYS A 67 -8.74 -8.64 7.29
C LYS A 67 -7.75 -7.68 7.96
N ILE A 68 -6.86 -7.12 7.18
CA ILE A 68 -5.95 -6.07 7.63
C ILE A 68 -6.69 -4.75 7.46
N ASN A 69 -7.14 -4.17 8.57
CA ASN A 69 -7.84 -2.87 8.52
C ASN A 69 -6.85 -1.75 8.21
N ARG A 70 -5.70 -1.74 8.90
CA ARG A 70 -4.64 -0.76 8.69
C ARG A 70 -3.29 -1.33 9.15
N LEU A 71 -2.25 -1.14 8.35
CA LEU A 71 -0.86 -1.39 8.74
C LEU A 71 0.04 -0.28 8.22
N ALA A 72 0.77 0.37 9.13
CA ALA A 72 1.66 1.49 8.79
C ALA A 72 2.98 1.38 9.55
N PHE A 73 4.05 1.91 8.96
CA PHE A 73 5.39 1.97 9.56
C PHE A 73 5.81 3.42 9.78
N GLY A 74 5.62 3.93 10.99
CA GLY A 74 5.93 5.32 11.34
C GLY A 74 4.74 6.27 11.16
N GLU A 75 5.03 7.56 11.04
CA GLU A 75 4.02 8.62 11.01
C GLU A 75 3.33 8.75 9.64
N TYR A 76 2.11 9.28 9.63
CA TYR A 76 1.43 9.58 8.37
C TYR A 76 2.06 10.79 7.67
N PHE A 77 2.16 10.75 6.35
CA PHE A 77 2.50 11.90 5.53
C PHE A 77 1.56 12.00 4.30
N PRO A 78 1.33 13.20 3.75
CA PRO A 78 0.45 13.38 2.60
C PRO A 78 0.85 12.53 1.39
N GLY A 79 -0.13 11.84 0.80
CA GLY A 79 0.09 11.00 -0.38
C GLY A 79 0.62 9.58 -0.09
N VAL A 80 0.86 9.21 1.17
CA VAL A 80 1.23 7.83 1.52
C VAL A 80 0.08 6.86 1.23
N VAL A 81 0.40 5.73 0.59
CA VAL A 81 -0.54 4.63 0.35
C VAL A 81 0.09 3.36 0.91
N ASN A 82 -0.57 2.74 1.89
CA ASN A 82 -0.11 1.47 2.46
C ASN A 82 -0.76 0.31 1.70
N PRO A 83 0.03 -0.61 1.11
CA PRO A 83 -0.52 -1.67 0.27
C PRO A 83 -1.40 -2.70 1.00
N LEU A 84 -1.32 -2.78 2.34
CA LEU A 84 -2.10 -3.73 3.14
C LEU A 84 -3.35 -3.13 3.79
N ASP A 85 -3.63 -1.83 3.60
CA ASP A 85 -4.82 -1.20 4.17
C ASP A 85 -6.10 -1.73 3.48
N GLY A 86 -6.99 -2.36 4.25
CA GLY A 86 -8.26 -2.91 3.77
C GLY A 86 -8.16 -4.28 3.09
N VAL A 87 -6.98 -4.90 3.03
CA VAL A 87 -6.78 -6.22 2.41
C VAL A 87 -7.48 -7.31 3.22
N GLN A 88 -8.20 -8.19 2.53
CA GLN A 88 -8.88 -9.35 3.13
C GLN A 88 -8.42 -10.62 2.43
N TRP A 89 -8.15 -11.64 3.24
CA TRP A 89 -7.85 -12.97 2.76
C TRP A 89 -8.76 -14.00 3.44
N THR A 90 -9.32 -14.90 2.62
CA THR A 90 -10.18 -15.99 3.09
C THR A 90 -9.48 -17.31 2.81
N GLN A 91 -9.41 -18.17 3.82
CA GLN A 91 -8.76 -19.46 3.72
C GLN A 91 -9.61 -20.44 2.90
N GLU A 92 -9.01 -21.01 1.86
CA GLU A 92 -9.65 -22.05 1.03
C GLU A 92 -9.25 -23.48 1.42
N THR A 93 -8.03 -23.67 1.95
CA THR A 93 -7.49 -24.98 2.32
C THR A 93 -7.42 -25.17 3.84
N PRO A 94 -7.72 -26.37 4.36
CA PRO A 94 -7.72 -26.62 5.79
C PRO A 94 -6.30 -26.52 6.35
N SER A 95 -6.08 -25.53 7.22
CA SER A 95 -4.80 -25.24 7.87
C SER A 95 -3.69 -24.78 6.91
N GLY A 96 -3.05 -23.66 7.24
CA GLY A 96 -1.97 -23.12 6.44
C GLY A 96 -1.37 -21.85 7.03
N MET A 97 -0.18 -21.53 6.54
CA MET A 97 0.58 -20.35 6.93
C MET A 97 0.45 -19.29 5.85
N TYR A 98 -0.07 -18.12 6.21
CA TYR A 98 -0.10 -16.96 5.32
C TYR A 98 1.05 -16.01 5.69
N GLN A 99 1.88 -15.64 4.72
CA GLN A 99 3.10 -14.89 4.95
C GLN A 99 3.09 -13.59 4.13
N TYR A 100 3.29 -12.47 4.82
CA TYR A 100 3.55 -11.15 4.25
C TYR A 100 5.03 -10.84 4.38
N PHE A 101 5.71 -10.65 3.26
CA PHE A 101 7.08 -10.16 3.19
C PHE A 101 7.05 -8.66 2.90
N ILE A 102 7.31 -7.86 3.92
CA ILE A 102 7.25 -6.41 3.92
C ILE A 102 8.66 -5.85 3.75
N LYS A 103 8.85 -5.00 2.74
CA LYS A 103 10.09 -4.23 2.54
C LYS A 103 9.82 -2.78 2.91
N VAL A 104 10.33 -2.36 4.07
CA VAL A 104 10.15 -1.03 4.63
C VAL A 104 11.20 -0.07 4.05
N VAL A 105 10.76 1.02 3.47
CA VAL A 105 11.58 2.04 2.81
C VAL A 105 11.55 3.33 3.63
N PRO A 106 12.66 3.73 4.27
CA PRO A 106 12.75 5.01 4.96
C PRO A 106 12.41 6.17 4.02
N THR A 107 11.48 7.02 4.45
CA THR A 107 10.94 8.10 3.62
C THR A 107 10.96 9.41 4.41
N VAL A 108 11.48 10.46 3.79
CA VAL A 108 11.49 11.80 4.34
C VAL A 108 10.56 12.65 3.48
N TYR A 109 9.57 13.28 4.09
CA TYR A 109 8.66 14.20 3.43
C TYR A 109 8.91 15.62 3.92
N THR A 110 9.14 16.56 3.02
CA THR A 110 9.31 17.99 3.33
C THR A 110 8.19 18.75 2.65
N ASP A 111 7.39 19.46 3.45
CA ASP A 111 6.31 20.29 2.93
C ASP A 111 6.85 21.61 2.33
N VAL A 112 5.94 22.38 1.73
CA VAL A 112 6.28 23.70 1.15
C VAL A 112 6.77 24.73 2.17
N SER A 113 6.46 24.54 3.46
CA SER A 113 6.89 25.40 4.56
C SER A 113 8.28 25.05 5.09
N GLY A 114 8.85 23.92 4.64
CA GLY A 114 10.12 23.37 5.11
C GLY A 114 9.99 22.47 6.33
N HIS A 115 8.78 22.12 6.77
CA HIS A 115 8.56 21.13 7.81
C HIS A 115 8.83 19.72 7.29
N THR A 116 9.69 18.98 8.00
CA THR A 116 10.13 17.65 7.60
C THR A 116 9.54 16.56 8.50
N ILE A 117 8.88 15.57 7.89
CA ILE A 117 8.36 14.36 8.52
C ILE A 117 9.27 13.19 8.16
N GLN A 118 9.75 12.46 9.17
CA GLN A 118 10.51 11.22 8.98
C GLN A 118 9.61 10.02 9.21
N SER A 119 9.31 9.29 8.13
CA SER A 119 8.43 8.13 8.17
C SER A 119 8.96 6.99 7.30
N ASN A 120 8.13 5.99 7.02
CA ASN A 120 8.45 4.90 6.12
C ASN A 120 7.27 4.60 5.20
N GLN A 121 7.61 4.10 4.02
CA GLN A 121 6.70 3.43 3.12
C GLN A 121 7.03 1.94 3.14
N PHE A 122 6.19 1.10 2.54
CA PHE A 122 6.56 -0.28 2.35
C PHE A 122 5.92 -0.88 1.09
N SER A 123 6.58 -1.90 0.57
CA SER A 123 5.98 -2.83 -0.40
C SER A 123 5.78 -4.19 0.26
N VAL A 124 4.89 -4.99 -0.32
CA VAL A 124 4.53 -6.30 0.21
C VAL A 124 4.59 -7.37 -0.88
N THR A 125 5.00 -8.57 -0.48
CA THR A 125 4.84 -9.79 -1.27
C THR A 125 4.15 -10.83 -0.41
N GLU A 126 3.13 -11.48 -0.96
CA GLU A 126 2.28 -12.42 -0.24
C GLU A 126 2.64 -13.85 -0.64
N HIS A 127 2.64 -14.76 0.32
CA HIS A 127 2.87 -16.18 0.07
C HIS A 127 2.06 -17.03 1.03
N PHE A 128 1.24 -17.93 0.48
CA PHE A 128 0.51 -18.92 1.24
C PHE A 128 1.20 -20.29 1.16
N ARG A 129 1.37 -20.94 2.31
CA ARG A 129 1.85 -22.31 2.42
C ARG A 129 0.79 -23.17 3.09
N GLY A 130 0.17 -24.05 2.31
CA GLY A 130 -0.78 -25.05 2.82
C GLY A 130 -0.11 -26.13 3.68
N ALA A 131 -0.91 -26.85 4.45
CA ALA A 131 -0.49 -28.05 5.14
C ALA A 131 -0.42 -29.23 4.15
N ASP A 132 0.73 -29.45 3.51
CA ASP A 132 0.94 -30.64 2.68
C ASP A 132 0.98 -31.92 3.56
N ILE A 133 0.16 -32.90 3.18
CA ILE A 133 0.08 -34.23 3.81
C ILE A 133 1.42 -34.96 3.59
N GLY A 134 2.36 -34.84 4.53
CA GLY A 134 3.59 -35.63 4.53
C GLY A 134 4.89 -34.87 4.81
N ARG A 135 4.86 -33.53 4.84
CA ARG A 135 5.96 -32.72 5.38
C ARG A 135 5.53 -32.15 6.73
N LEU A 136 6.50 -31.94 7.62
CA LEU A 136 6.35 -31.37 8.97
C LEU A 136 5.20 -30.34 8.98
N GLN A 137 4.18 -30.54 9.83
CA GLN A 137 3.01 -29.65 9.92
C GLN A 137 3.47 -28.18 9.95
N SER A 138 3.23 -27.44 8.86
CA SER A 138 3.44 -25.99 8.85
C SER A 138 2.55 -25.39 9.93
N LEU A 139 3.14 -24.59 10.81
CA LEU A 139 2.42 -23.89 11.88
C LEU A 139 1.35 -22.98 11.25
N PRO A 140 0.05 -23.22 11.47
CA PRO A 140 -0.98 -22.34 10.93
C PRO A 140 -0.87 -20.97 11.60
N GLY A 141 -1.01 -19.91 10.82
CA GLY A 141 -0.94 -18.54 11.32
C GLY A 141 -0.71 -17.52 10.22
N VAL A 142 -0.74 -16.26 10.61
CA VAL A 142 -0.47 -15.10 9.75
C VAL A 142 0.83 -14.46 10.20
N PHE A 143 1.82 -14.41 9.31
CA PHE A 143 3.18 -13.99 9.61
C PHE A 143 3.54 -12.74 8.80
N PHE A 144 4.14 -11.76 9.46
CA PHE A 144 4.62 -10.52 8.88
C PHE A 144 6.12 -10.44 9.06
N PHE A 145 6.86 -10.74 7.99
CA PHE A 145 8.31 -10.58 7.94
C PHE A 145 8.60 -9.18 7.41
N TYR A 146 9.32 -8.36 8.17
CA TYR A 146 9.69 -7.02 7.74
C TYR A 146 11.21 -6.87 7.68
N ASP A 147 11.68 -6.16 6.65
CA ASP A 147 13.09 -5.88 6.44
C ASP A 147 13.26 -4.45 5.91
N LEU A 148 14.35 -3.79 6.29
CA LEU A 148 14.61 -2.41 5.94
C LEU A 148 15.38 -2.32 4.63
N SER A 149 14.85 -1.52 3.70
CA SER A 149 15.53 -1.19 2.45
C SER A 149 16.76 -0.33 2.74
N PRO A 150 17.89 -0.60 2.07
CA PRO A 150 19.07 0.26 2.15
C PRO A 150 18.89 1.60 1.41
N ILE A 151 17.78 1.79 0.71
CA ILE A 151 17.46 2.99 -0.07
C ILE A 151 16.50 3.88 0.72
N LYS A 152 16.73 5.19 0.66
CA LYS A 152 15.88 6.22 1.25
C LYS A 152 15.21 7.05 0.15
N VAL A 153 13.92 7.33 0.32
CA VAL A 153 13.15 8.22 -0.57
C VAL A 153 12.98 9.57 0.11
N THR A 154 13.18 10.66 -0.63
CA THR A 154 12.93 12.03 -0.15
C THR A 154 11.90 12.68 -1.05
N PHE A 155 10.77 13.07 -0.49
CA PHE A 155 9.77 13.91 -1.14
C PHE A 155 9.95 15.34 -0.66
N THR A 156 10.04 16.27 -1.59
CA THR A 156 10.07 17.71 -1.33
C THR A 156 8.94 18.33 -2.11
N GLU A 157 8.00 18.95 -1.42
CA GLU A 157 6.99 19.78 -2.07
C GLU A 157 7.56 21.16 -2.36
N GLU A 158 7.43 21.58 -3.61
CA GLU A 158 7.87 22.90 -4.05
C GLU A 158 6.69 23.69 -4.61
N HIS A 159 6.72 25.00 -4.40
CA HIS A 159 5.81 25.90 -5.09
C HIS A 159 6.23 26.05 -6.55
N VAL A 160 5.26 25.90 -7.45
CA VAL A 160 5.42 26.37 -8.83
C VAL A 160 5.67 27.88 -8.85
N SER A 161 6.70 28.30 -9.59
CA SER A 161 7.08 29.70 -9.65
C SER A 161 5.98 30.55 -10.32
N PHE A 162 5.78 31.77 -9.83
CA PHE A 162 4.85 32.72 -10.45
C PHE A 162 5.24 33.04 -11.91
N LEU A 163 6.52 32.96 -12.25
CA LEU A 163 6.99 33.12 -13.63
C LEU A 163 6.44 32.05 -14.55
N HIS A 164 6.31 30.80 -14.08
CA HIS A 164 5.71 29.72 -14.87
C HIS A 164 4.23 30.01 -15.20
N PHE A 165 3.50 30.63 -14.28
CA PHE A 165 2.14 31.11 -14.56
C PHE A 165 2.15 32.22 -15.61
N LEU A 166 3.01 33.22 -15.47
CA LEU A 166 3.09 34.33 -16.41
C LEU A 166 3.47 33.86 -17.82
N THR A 167 4.44 32.95 -17.94
CA THR A 167 4.83 32.37 -19.23
C THR A 167 3.66 31.65 -19.89
N ASN A 168 2.84 30.93 -19.11
CA ASN A 168 1.65 30.26 -19.63
C ASN A 168 0.59 31.27 -20.11
N VAL A 169 0.35 32.35 -19.37
CA VAL A 169 -0.57 33.42 -19.80
C VAL A 169 -0.10 34.06 -21.09
N CYS A 170 1.18 34.44 -21.18
CA CYS A 170 1.78 35.00 -22.39
C CYS A 170 1.67 34.03 -23.57
N ALA A 171 1.91 32.74 -23.35
CA ALA A 171 1.78 31.71 -24.40
C ALA A 171 0.34 31.60 -24.92
N ILE A 172 -0.65 31.63 -24.04
CA ILE A 172 -2.08 31.59 -24.42
C ILE A 172 -2.45 32.84 -25.23
N VAL A 173 -2.12 34.04 -24.72
CA VAL A 173 -2.43 35.31 -25.41
C VAL A 173 -1.72 35.40 -26.75
N GLY A 174 -0.42 35.12 -26.80
CA GLY A 174 0.36 35.10 -28.04
C GLY A 174 -0.14 34.07 -29.05
N GLY A 175 -0.58 32.89 -28.57
CA GLY A 175 -1.21 31.88 -29.40
C GLY A 175 -2.51 32.36 -30.04
N VAL A 176 -3.40 32.97 -29.25
CA VAL A 176 -4.68 33.53 -29.77
C VAL A 176 -4.42 34.61 -30.82
N PHE A 177 -3.55 35.57 -30.54
CA PHE A 177 -3.22 36.64 -31.51
C PHE A 177 -2.64 36.08 -32.81
N THR A 178 -1.76 35.08 -32.71
CA THR A 178 -1.14 34.45 -33.88
C THR A 178 -2.17 33.72 -34.72
N VAL A 179 -3.05 32.92 -34.09
CA VAL A 179 -4.12 32.18 -34.79
C VAL A 179 -5.12 33.15 -35.43
N SER A 180 -5.53 34.19 -34.72
CA SER A 180 -6.43 35.22 -35.27
C SER A 180 -5.81 35.94 -36.47
N GLY A 181 -4.53 36.32 -36.41
CA GLY A 181 -3.83 36.97 -37.52
C GLY A 181 -3.67 36.07 -38.75
N ILE A 182 -3.42 34.78 -38.55
CA ILE A 182 -3.38 33.80 -39.63
C ILE A 182 -4.76 33.68 -40.30
N LEU A 183 -5.83 33.54 -39.51
CA LEU A 183 -7.20 33.43 -40.02
C LEU A 183 -7.62 34.67 -40.81
N ASP A 184 -7.37 35.87 -40.28
CA ASP A 184 -7.70 37.13 -40.96
C ASP A 184 -6.96 37.26 -42.30
N SER A 185 -5.65 36.95 -42.31
CA SER A 185 -4.85 36.97 -43.54
C SER A 185 -5.36 35.97 -44.58
N PHE A 186 -5.73 34.76 -44.17
CA PHE A 186 -6.33 33.77 -45.07
C PHE A 186 -7.66 34.24 -45.66
N ILE A 187 -8.55 34.81 -44.85
CA ILE A 187 -9.85 35.32 -45.30
C ILE A 187 -9.66 36.51 -46.27
N TYR A 188 -8.81 37.47 -45.91
CA TYR A 188 -8.56 38.66 -46.72
C TYR A 188 -7.97 38.30 -48.10
N HIS A 189 -6.93 37.46 -48.12
CA HIS A 189 -6.31 37.01 -49.37
C HIS A 189 -7.25 36.10 -50.17
N GLY A 190 -8.06 35.27 -49.49
CA GLY A 190 -9.10 34.45 -50.10
C GLY A 190 -10.15 35.29 -50.83
N GLN A 191 -10.74 36.27 -50.15
CA GLN A 191 -11.71 37.19 -50.73
C GLN A 191 -11.13 37.99 -51.91
N LYS A 192 -9.90 38.51 -51.76
CA LYS A 192 -9.21 39.26 -52.83
C LYS A 192 -8.90 38.38 -54.04
N ALA A 193 -8.50 37.13 -53.84
CA ALA A 193 -8.24 36.18 -54.92
C ALA A 193 -9.53 35.77 -55.64
N ILE A 194 -10.63 35.54 -54.91
CA ILE A 194 -11.94 35.23 -55.49
C ILE A 194 -12.47 36.42 -56.29
N LYS A 195 -12.41 37.64 -55.73
CA LYS A 195 -12.84 38.86 -56.43
C LYS A 195 -12.03 39.10 -57.71
N LYS A 196 -10.70 38.94 -57.64
CA LYS A 196 -9.83 39.02 -58.83
C LYS A 196 -10.16 37.94 -59.86
N LYS A 197 -10.49 36.70 -59.45
CA LYS A 197 -10.93 35.64 -60.37
C LYS A 197 -12.30 35.92 -61.01
N MET A 198 -13.22 36.58 -60.29
CA MET A 198 -14.48 37.07 -60.84
C MET A 198 -14.28 38.19 -61.88
N GLU A 199 -13.40 39.16 -61.61
CA GLU A 199 -13.11 40.27 -62.53
C GLU A 199 -12.45 39.82 -63.85
N ILE A 200 -11.70 38.73 -63.84
CA ILE A 200 -11.06 38.15 -65.03
C ILE A 200 -12.03 37.19 -65.79
N GLY A 201 -13.30 37.10 -65.37
CA GLY A 201 -14.34 36.31 -66.07
C GLY A 201 -14.14 34.79 -66.02
N LYS A 202 -13.30 34.28 -65.10
CA LYS A 202 -12.98 32.84 -65.00
C LYS A 202 -13.96 32.01 -64.17
N PHE A 203 -15.10 32.59 -63.80
CA PHE A 203 -16.24 31.91 -63.20
C PHE A 203 -17.43 31.93 -64.18
N SER A 204 -17.20 31.36 -65.36
CA SER A 204 -18.21 30.78 -66.25
C SER A 204 -17.70 29.43 -66.72
#